data_AF-A0A2N5H286-F1
#
_entry.id   AF-A0A2N5H286-F1
#
_cell.length_a   1.000
_cell.length_b   1.000
_cell.length_c   1.000
_cell.angle_alpha   90.00
_cell.angle_beta   90.00
_cell.angle_gamma   90.00
#
_symmetry.space_group_name_H-M   'P 1'
#
loop_
_entity.id
_entity.type
_entity.pdbx_description
1 polymer ?
#
loop_
_entity_poly.entity_id
_entity_poly.type
_entity_poly.pdbx_seq_one_letter_code
_entity_poly.pdbx_strand_id
1 'polypeptide(L)'
;MSQSGRKEGTKHLPESPTKCPSSVDPTNLIYFLPTTSPLNPKCYWVSHEHVLSHKRLSPNSTQVTFRNKKTFVIPVSYNSFENQLLRTALLRTTRIQRLKETERKALYFLQGNRYSEISDVHTGAS
;
A
#
# COMPACT_ATOMS: atom_id res chain seq x y z
N MET A 1 -0.84 23.07 34.58
CA MET A 1 0.43 22.53 35.11
C MET A 1 0.22 21.06 35.49
N SER A 2 1.10 20.18 34.97
CA SER A 2 1.42 18.78 35.35
C SER A 2 0.31 17.76 35.66
N GLN A 3 0.09 16.81 34.72
CA GLN A 3 -0.53 15.51 35.00
C GLN A 3 0.53 14.53 35.54
N SER A 4 0.47 14.23 36.84
CA SER A 4 1.26 13.16 37.47
C SER A 4 0.35 11.96 37.71
N GLY A 5 0.54 10.88 36.96
CA GLY A 5 -0.30 9.69 37.11
C GLY A 5 0.10 8.54 36.21
N ARG A 6 1.37 8.14 36.20
CA ARG A 6 1.77 6.86 35.61
C ARG A 6 2.95 6.27 36.38
N LYS A 7 2.63 5.53 37.43
CA LYS A 7 3.54 4.58 38.06
C LYS A 7 3.27 3.20 37.47
N GLU A 8 4.37 2.57 37.07
CA GLU A 8 4.66 1.14 37.09
C GLU A 8 3.53 0.13 36.82
N GLY A 9 3.66 -0.59 35.71
CA GLY A 9 2.90 -1.78 35.40
C GLY A 9 3.62 -2.62 34.34
N THR A 10 4.79 -3.14 34.69
CA THR A 10 5.54 -4.09 33.86
C THR A 10 4.89 -5.47 33.98
N LYS A 11 4.38 -5.98 32.85
CA LYS A 11 4.23 -7.39 32.41
C LYS A 11 2.88 -7.63 31.72
N HIS A 12 2.96 -8.41 30.63
CA HIS A 12 1.91 -8.96 29.78
C HIS A 12 1.63 -8.20 28.46
N LEU A 13 2.40 -8.62 27.45
CA LEU A 13 2.08 -8.82 26.01
C LEU A 13 0.93 -7.98 25.39
N PRO A 14 1.17 -7.49 24.17
CA PRO A 14 0.50 -8.17 23.06
C PRO A 14 1.51 -8.90 22.19
N GLU A 15 1.32 -10.21 22.11
CA GLU A 15 1.70 -11.03 20.97
C GLU A 15 1.27 -10.34 19.67
N SER A 16 2.17 -10.36 18.69
CA SER A 16 1.92 -10.03 17.27
C SER A 16 1.72 -8.55 16.91
N PRO A 17 2.74 -7.89 16.31
CA PRO A 17 2.45 -6.79 15.40
C PRO A 17 1.80 -7.40 14.17
N THR A 18 0.48 -7.32 14.16
CA THR A 18 -0.41 -7.76 13.10
C THR A 18 0.17 -7.36 11.73
N LYS A 19 0.58 -8.37 10.94
CA LYS A 19 0.96 -8.34 9.52
C LYS A 19 0.94 -6.92 8.94
N CYS A 20 2.08 -6.23 9.00
CA CYS A 20 2.23 -4.87 8.50
C CYS A 20 1.70 -4.79 7.06
N PRO A 21 0.56 -4.10 6.82
CA PRO A 21 0.10 -3.87 5.48
C PRO A 21 1.03 -2.83 4.89
N SER A 22 1.54 -3.08 3.68
CA SER A 22 2.17 -2.07 2.83
C SER A 22 1.56 -0.70 3.10
N SER A 23 2.36 0.25 3.60
CA SER A 23 1.92 1.64 3.73
C SER A 23 1.55 2.08 2.32
N VAL A 24 0.25 2.22 2.08
CA VAL A 24 -0.31 2.61 0.80
C VAL A 24 -1.07 3.87 1.08
N ASP A 25 -0.59 4.95 0.49
CA ASP A 25 -1.37 6.15 0.33
C ASP A 25 -2.41 5.88 -0.77
N PRO A 26 -3.70 5.79 -0.43
CA PRO A 26 -4.75 5.49 -1.40
C PRO A 26 -4.94 6.62 -2.42
N THR A 27 -4.50 7.84 -2.11
CA THR A 27 -4.64 9.00 -3.00
C THR A 27 -3.59 9.01 -4.09
N ASN A 28 -2.34 8.63 -3.78
CA ASN A 28 -1.23 8.66 -4.74
C ASN A 28 -0.86 7.29 -5.32
N LEU A 29 -1.52 6.19 -4.92
CA LEU A 29 -1.21 4.82 -5.36
C LEU A 29 0.28 4.47 -5.22
N ILE A 30 0.96 5.04 -4.23
CA ILE A 30 2.37 4.74 -3.94
C ILE A 30 2.40 3.51 -3.04
N TYR A 31 3.06 2.45 -3.53
CA TYR A 31 3.23 1.19 -2.80
C TYR A 31 4.68 1.04 -2.37
N PHE A 32 4.91 1.06 -1.07
CA PHE A 32 6.21 0.76 -0.51
C PHE A 32 6.31 -0.71 -0.12
N LEU A 33 7.43 -1.32 -0.47
CA LEU A 33 7.78 -2.69 -0.11
C LEU A 33 8.89 -2.69 0.95
N PRO A 34 8.68 -3.37 2.10
CA PRO A 34 9.74 -3.58 3.06
C PRO A 34 10.69 -4.65 2.51
N THR A 35 12.01 -4.41 2.62
CA THR A 35 13.01 -5.36 2.12
C THR A 35 13.23 -6.54 3.06
N THR A 36 12.84 -6.40 4.33
CA THR A 36 12.87 -7.44 5.36
C THR A 36 11.62 -7.33 6.24
N SER A 37 11.63 -7.90 7.45
CA SER A 37 10.59 -7.59 8.44
C SER A 37 10.57 -6.08 8.72
N PRO A 38 9.40 -5.42 8.74
CA PRO A 38 9.25 -4.00 9.12
C PRO A 38 9.71 -3.69 10.55
N LEU A 39 9.80 -4.71 11.41
CA LEU A 39 10.33 -4.59 12.77
C LEU A 39 11.86 -4.57 12.81
N ASN A 40 12.50 -4.92 11.70
CA ASN A 40 13.95 -4.94 11.61
C ASN A 40 14.45 -3.49 11.37
N PRO A 41 15.32 -2.93 12.21
CA PRO A 41 15.87 -1.59 12.00
C PRO A 41 16.69 -1.45 10.71
N LYS A 42 17.12 -2.57 10.10
CA LYS A 42 17.78 -2.61 8.78
C LYS A 42 16.78 -2.74 7.62
N CYS A 43 15.48 -2.58 7.86
CA CYS A 43 14.46 -2.67 6.83
C CYS A 43 14.48 -1.42 5.94
N TYR A 44 14.74 -1.61 4.65
CA TYR A 44 14.58 -0.56 3.66
C TYR A 44 13.13 -0.56 3.18
N TRP A 45 12.60 0.62 2.90
CA TRP A 45 11.29 0.80 2.29
C TRP A 45 11.50 1.32 0.88
N VAL A 46 11.09 0.54 -0.12
CA VAL A 46 11.33 0.84 -1.54
C VAL A 46 9.99 1.10 -2.21
N SER A 47 9.83 2.24 -2.89
CA SER A 47 8.66 2.48 -3.72
C SER A 47 8.71 1.59 -4.96
N HIS A 48 7.74 0.69 -5.13
CA HIS A 48 7.62 -0.17 -6.31
C HIS A 48 7.62 0.65 -7.61
N GLU A 49 6.91 1.78 -7.63
CA GLU A 49 6.76 2.59 -8.84
C GLU A 49 8.05 3.26 -9.30
N HIS A 50 8.94 3.58 -8.35
CA HIS A 50 10.17 4.27 -8.63
C HIS A 50 11.32 3.34 -9.01
N VAL A 51 11.16 2.02 -8.86
CA VAL A 51 12.15 1.05 -9.34
C VAL A 51 12.11 1.06 -10.87
N LEU A 52 13.26 1.36 -11.49
CA LEU A 52 13.45 1.27 -12.93
C LEU A 52 13.99 -0.11 -13.33
N SER A 53 15.00 -0.60 -12.60
CA SER A 53 15.58 -1.92 -12.80
C SER A 53 16.28 -2.40 -11.54
N HIS A 54 16.51 -3.70 -11.45
CA HIS A 54 17.27 -4.32 -10.36
C HIS A 54 18.13 -5.46 -10.92
N LYS A 55 19.29 -5.69 -10.31
CA LYS A 55 20.19 -6.78 -10.67
C LYS A 55 20.90 -7.34 -9.45
N ARG A 56 21.28 -8.62 -9.53
CA ARG A 56 22.10 -9.27 -8.51
C ARG A 56 23.49 -8.62 -8.47
N LEU A 57 23.91 -8.18 -7.29
CA LEU A 57 25.27 -7.66 -7.06
C LEU A 57 26.12 -8.70 -6.33
N SER A 58 25.57 -9.35 -5.31
CA SER A 58 26.18 -10.47 -4.60
C SER A 58 25.10 -11.45 -4.09
N PRO A 59 25.46 -12.60 -3.48
CA PRO A 59 24.46 -13.53 -2.95
C PRO A 59 23.43 -12.89 -2.00
N ASN A 60 23.88 -11.88 -1.23
CA ASN A 60 23.08 -11.21 -0.20
C ASN A 60 22.87 -9.72 -0.50
N SER A 61 23.10 -9.25 -1.74
CA SER A 61 22.87 -7.86 -2.10
C SER A 61 22.31 -7.68 -3.51
N THR A 62 21.46 -6.67 -3.64
CA THR A 62 20.78 -6.32 -4.89
C THR A 62 21.06 -4.86 -5.21
N GLN A 63 21.52 -4.59 -6.42
CA GLN A 63 21.65 -3.23 -6.93
C GLN A 63 20.31 -2.82 -7.55
N VAL A 64 19.75 -1.70 -7.08
CA VAL A 64 18.46 -1.16 -7.54
C VAL A 64 18.69 0.20 -8.17
N THR A 65 18.26 0.35 -9.42
CA THR A 65 18.27 1.61 -10.16
C THR A 65 16.87 2.20 -10.10
N PHE A 66 16.77 3.46 -9.70
CA PHE A 66 15.52 4.20 -9.63
C PHE A 66 15.29 5.03 -10.90
N ARG A 67 14.05 5.45 -11.14
CA ARG A 67 13.66 6.28 -12.30
C ARG A 67 14.44 7.59 -12.43
N ASN A 68 14.93 8.13 -11.31
CA ASN A 68 15.80 9.31 -11.29
C ASN A 68 17.27 9.00 -11.65
N LYS A 69 17.56 7.80 -12.18
CA LYS A 69 18.88 7.29 -12.55
C LYS A 69 19.83 7.07 -11.36
N LYS A 70 19.39 7.30 -10.12
CA LYS A 70 20.18 6.96 -8.93
C LYS A 70 20.16 5.47 -8.67
N THR A 71 21.28 4.96 -8.18
CA THR A 71 21.46 3.54 -7.90
C THR A 71 21.79 3.35 -6.42
N PHE A 72 21.19 2.34 -5.78
CA PHE A 72 21.47 1.98 -4.40
C PHE A 72 21.69 0.47 -4.28
N VAL A 73 22.57 0.07 -3.35
CA VAL A 73 22.78 -1.32 -2.99
C VAL A 73 21.95 -1.64 -1.76
N ILE A 74 21.03 -2.59 -1.89
CA ILE A 74 20.17 -3.04 -0.81
C ILE A 74 20.70 -4.38 -0.29
N PRO A 75 20.90 -4.55 1.03
CA PRO A 75 21.47 -5.76 1.64
C PRO A 75 20.44 -6.89 1.75
N VAL A 76 19.84 -7.26 0.62
CA VAL A 76 18.97 -8.43 0.48
C VAL A 76 19.32 -9.18 -0.80
N SER A 77 19.09 -10.49 -0.80
CA SER A 77 19.30 -11.31 -1.99
C SER A 77 18.38 -10.89 -3.13
N TYR A 78 18.85 -11.10 -4.36
CA TYR A 78 18.09 -10.79 -5.57
C TYR A 78 16.68 -11.40 -5.53
N ASN A 79 16.59 -12.69 -5.21
CA ASN A 79 15.31 -13.41 -5.20
C ASN A 79 14.36 -12.87 -4.12
N SER A 80 14.87 -12.45 -2.95
CA SER A 80 14.02 -11.85 -1.92
C SER A 80 13.45 -10.51 -2.38
N PHE A 81 14.29 -9.67 -2.96
CA PHE A 81 13.89 -8.36 -3.50
C PHE A 81 12.86 -8.51 -4.63
N GLU A 82 13.15 -9.37 -5.60
CA GLU A 82 12.27 -9.64 -6.74
C GLU A 82 10.90 -10.17 -6.28
N ASN A 83 10.88 -11.10 -5.33
CA ASN A 83 9.63 -11.61 -4.76
C ASN A 83 8.80 -10.52 -4.07
N GLN A 84 9.44 -9.63 -3.31
CA GLN A 84 8.75 -8.50 -2.66
C GLN A 84 8.21 -7.52 -3.70
N LEU A 85 8.98 -7.24 -4.75
CA LEU A 85 8.57 -6.39 -5.86
C LEU A 85 7.35 -6.97 -6.58
N LEU A 86 7.38 -8.25 -6.95
CA LEU A 86 6.28 -8.95 -7.61
C LEU A 86 5.01 -9.04 -6.75
N ARG A 87 5.14 -9.36 -5.46
CA ARG A 87 4.00 -9.37 -4.52
C ARG A 87 3.35 -8.00 -4.42
N THR A 88 4.17 -6.95 -4.40
CA THR A 88 3.70 -5.56 -4.35
C THR A 88 3.01 -5.16 -5.66
N ALA A 89 3.54 -5.58 -6.82
CA ALA A 89 2.92 -5.38 -8.12
C ALA A 89 1.53 -6.03 -8.20
N LEU A 90 1.41 -7.27 -7.74
CA LEU A 90 0.14 -8.00 -7.70
C LEU A 90 -0.87 -7.29 -6.79
N LEU A 91 -0.46 -6.95 -5.57
CA LEU A 91 -1.31 -6.24 -4.61
C LEU A 91 -1.82 -4.91 -5.18
N ARG A 92 -0.93 -4.15 -5.84
CA ARG A 92 -1.28 -2.89 -6.51
C ARG A 92 -2.34 -3.12 -7.59
N THR A 93 -2.11 -4.08 -8.48
CA THR A 93 -3.06 -4.41 -9.56
C THR A 93 -4.43 -4.78 -9.00
N THR A 94 -4.48 -5.66 -8.00
CA THR A 94 -5.74 -6.05 -7.35
C THR A 94 -6.44 -4.89 -6.65
N ARG A 95 -5.70 -3.99 -5.98
CA ARG A 95 -6.30 -2.79 -5.36
C ARG A 95 -6.89 -1.83 -6.39
N ILE A 96 -6.14 -1.55 -7.46
CA ILE A 96 -6.60 -0.67 -8.53
C ILE A 96 -7.87 -1.23 -9.19
N GLN A 97 -7.93 -2.53 -9.44
CA GLN A 97 -9.13 -3.18 -9.97
C GLN A 97 -10.34 -3.01 -9.05
N ARG A 98 -10.16 -3.18 -7.74
CA ARG A 98 -11.23 -3.00 -6.76
C ARG A 98 -11.70 -1.54 -6.68
N LEU A 99 -10.78 -0.58 -6.70
CA LEU A 99 -11.13 0.85 -6.72
C LEU A 99 -11.98 1.20 -7.94
N LYS A 100 -11.56 0.78 -9.13
CA LYS A 100 -12.31 0.98 -10.38
C LYS A 100 -13.72 0.36 -10.32
N GLU A 101 -13.84 -0.83 -9.73
CA GLU A 101 -15.13 -1.50 -9.59
C GLU A 101 -16.05 -0.78 -8.59
N THR A 102 -15.50 -0.26 -7.49
CA THR A 102 -16.24 0.57 -6.53
C THR A 102 -16.71 1.87 -7.16
N GLU A 103 -15.83 2.58 -7.89
CA GLU A 103 -16.18 3.81 -8.63
C GLU A 103 -17.28 3.55 -9.66
N ARG A 104 -17.15 2.47 -10.44
CA ARG A 104 -18.15 2.04 -11.41
C ARG A 104 -19.51 1.81 -10.76
N LYS A 105 -19.57 1.04 -9.66
CA LYS A 105 -20.81 0.78 -8.92
C LYS A 105 -21.44 2.05 -8.35
N ALA A 106 -20.61 2.95 -7.81
CA ALA A 106 -21.09 4.24 -7.32
C ALA A 106 -21.72 5.08 -8.44
N LEU A 107 -21.11 5.11 -9.63
CA LEU A 107 -21.68 5.78 -10.80
C LEU A 107 -23.04 5.20 -11.21
N TYR A 108 -23.16 3.87 -11.26
CA TYR A 108 -24.46 3.22 -11.55
C TYR A 108 -25.53 3.57 -10.51
N PHE A 109 -25.18 3.58 -9.23
CA PHE A 109 -26.11 3.94 -8.15
C PHE A 109 -26.56 5.40 -8.27
N LEU A 110 -25.63 6.34 -8.49
CA LEU A 110 -25.95 7.76 -8.66
C LEU A 110 -26.74 8.06 -9.94
N GLN A 111 -26.55 7.27 -11.00
CA GLN A 111 -27.37 7.37 -12.20
C GLN A 111 -28.78 6.81 -11.95
N GLY A 112 -28.89 5.64 -11.32
CA GLY A 112 -30.17 5.02 -10.96
C GLY A 112 -31.06 5.94 -10.11
N ASN A 113 -30.49 6.57 -9.07
CA ASN A 113 -31.21 7.54 -8.25
C ASN A 113 -31.69 8.77 -9.03
N ARG A 114 -30.87 9.28 -9.97
CA ARG A 114 -31.30 10.41 -10.82
C ARG A 114 -32.42 10.02 -11.78
N TYR A 115 -32.41 8.79 -12.31
CA TYR A 115 -33.49 8.31 -13.16
C TYR A 115 -34.79 8.15 -12.37
N SER A 116 -34.75 7.64 -11.13
CA SER A 116 -35.95 7.52 -10.28
C SER A 116 -36.54 8.88 -9.89
N GLU A 117 -35.70 9.86 -9.54
CA GLU A 117 -36.16 11.21 -9.20
C GLU A 117 -36.85 11.91 -10.39
N ILE A 118 -36.34 11.74 -11.62
CA ILE A 118 -36.93 12.35 -12.82
C ILE A 118 -38.28 11.70 -13.19
N SER A 119 -38.45 10.39 -12.98
CA SER A 119 -39.72 9.69 -13.23
C SER A 119 -40.82 10.07 -12.24
N ASP A 120 -40.46 10.38 -10.99
CA ASP A 120 -41.43 10.83 -9.98
C ASP A 120 -41.93 12.25 -10.27
N VAL A 121 -41.06 13.13 -10.78
CA VAL A 121 -41.42 14.51 -11.17
C VAL A 121 -42.40 14.56 -12.35
N HIS A 122 -42.31 13.61 -13.31
CA HIS A 122 -43.17 13.59 -14.49
C HIS A 122 -44.57 13.01 -14.23
N THR A 123 -44.75 12.27 -13.13
CA THR A 123 -46.04 11.66 -12.76
C THR A 123 -46.92 12.60 -11.90
N GLY A 124 -46.36 13.73 -11.43
CA GLY A 124 -47.06 14.71 -10.56
C GLY A 124 -47.73 15.89 -11.28
N ALA A 125 -47.67 15.98 -12.61
CA ALA A 125 -48.35 17.02 -13.38
C ALA A 125 -49.67 16.48 -13.95
N SER A 126 -50.71 16.46 -13.11
CA SER A 126 -52.12 16.36 -13.53
C SER A 126 -52.73 17.74 -13.68
#